data_AF-A0A956GWU5-F1
#
_entry.id   AF-A0A956GWU5-F1
#
_cell.length_a   1.000
_cell.length_b   1.000
_cell.length_c   1.000
_cell.angle_alpha   90.00
_cell.angle_beta   90.00
_cell.angle_gamma   90.00
#
_symmetry.space_group_name_H-M   'P 1'
#
loop_
_entity.id
_entity.type
_entity.pdbx_description
1 polymer ?
#
loop_
_entity_poly.entity_id
_entity_poly.type
_entity_poly.pdbx_seq_one_letter_code
_entity_poly.pdbx_strand_id
1 'polypeptide(L)'
;MTTRYLAVSIDVDPVPCYYRIYGLGEPPEELRDLVMRRCVPRFAEVLARRGVAATFFIVGADVDVHVLGGRARAARALLGDLVAAGHELGNHSHGHPYEMARLGADDVAREIGACDALLREITGRPTAGFRAPGYDLSTTMLAELARRGYAYDSSIFPAPGYYAAKAAVMAALAVVGQTSGAVMTDP
;
A
#
# COMPACT_ATOMS: atom_id res chain seq x y z
N MET A 1 33.36 2.51 -12.03
CA MET A 1 32.21 1.59 -12.21
C MET A 1 31.06 2.14 -11.39
N THR A 2 29.89 2.36 -11.99
CA THR A 2 28.67 2.76 -11.27
C THR A 2 28.05 1.53 -10.63
N THR A 3 27.93 1.54 -9.30
CA THR A 3 27.17 0.51 -8.57
C THR A 3 25.72 0.55 -9.02
N ARG A 4 25.21 -0.57 -9.53
CA ARG A 4 23.79 -0.73 -9.83
C ARG A 4 23.11 -1.32 -8.61
N TYR A 5 22.17 -0.57 -8.04
CA TYR A 5 21.31 -1.07 -6.97
C TYR A 5 20.07 -1.71 -7.57
N LEU A 6 19.61 -2.80 -6.97
CA LEU A 6 18.32 -3.43 -7.25
C LEU A 6 17.51 -3.36 -5.97
N ALA A 7 16.29 -2.83 -6.06
CA ALA A 7 15.30 -2.89 -5.01
C ALA A 7 14.10 -3.69 -5.50
N VAL A 8 13.65 -4.64 -4.69
CA VAL A 8 12.40 -5.35 -4.90
C VAL A 8 11.40 -4.83 -3.89
N SER A 9 10.26 -4.34 -4.35
CA SER A 9 9.18 -3.89 -3.47
C SER A 9 7.85 -4.46 -3.92
N ILE A 10 6.98 -4.74 -2.96
CA ILE A 10 5.68 -5.41 -3.17
C ILE A 10 4.62 -4.60 -2.44
N ASP A 11 3.62 -4.12 -3.17
CA ASP A 11 2.44 -3.48 -2.61
C ASP A 11 1.44 -4.58 -2.27
N VAL A 12 1.09 -4.72 -0.99
CA VAL A 12 0.25 -5.81 -0.48
C VAL A 12 -1.21 -5.35 -0.49
N ASP A 13 -1.72 -5.05 -1.69
CA ASP A 13 -3.10 -4.60 -1.89
C ASP A 13 -4.08 -5.76 -1.72
N PRO A 14 -5.02 -5.72 -0.76
CA PRO A 14 -5.98 -6.78 -0.57
C PRO A 14 -7.08 -6.72 -1.65
N VAL A 15 -7.76 -7.86 -1.88
CA VAL A 15 -8.86 -7.98 -2.86
C VAL A 15 -9.95 -6.89 -2.72
N PRO A 16 -10.36 -6.45 -1.51
CA PRO A 16 -11.30 -5.34 -1.34
C PRO A 16 -10.89 -4.04 -2.05
N CYS A 17 -9.59 -3.75 -2.19
CA CYS A 17 -9.13 -2.56 -2.91
C CYS A 17 -9.57 -2.58 -4.38
N TYR A 18 -9.46 -3.75 -5.03
CA TYR A 18 -9.89 -3.91 -6.42
C TYR A 18 -11.42 -3.89 -6.55
N TYR A 19 -12.14 -4.48 -5.60
CA TYR A 19 -13.61 -4.37 -5.57
C TYR A 19 -14.06 -2.90 -5.50
N ARG A 20 -13.36 -2.08 -4.71
CA ARG A 20 -13.62 -0.64 -4.59
C ARG A 20 -13.35 0.11 -5.89
N ILE A 21 -12.19 -0.11 -6.54
CA ILE A 21 -11.87 0.58 -7.81
C ILE A 21 -12.88 0.24 -8.90
N TYR A 22 -13.26 -1.03 -9.00
CA TYR A 22 -14.14 -1.52 -10.05
C TYR A 22 -15.64 -1.45 -9.71
N GLY A 23 -16.01 -0.92 -8.54
CA GLY A 23 -17.41 -0.76 -8.14
C GLY A 23 -18.18 -2.08 -7.98
N LEU A 24 -17.51 -3.15 -7.56
CA LEU A 24 -18.06 -4.52 -7.50
C LEU A 24 -18.82 -4.82 -6.18
N GLY A 25 -18.98 -3.83 -5.31
CA GLY A 25 -19.57 -4.01 -3.97
C GLY A 25 -18.59 -4.60 -2.96
N GLU A 26 -19.09 -5.31 -1.96
CA GLU A 26 -18.26 -5.97 -0.96
C GLU A 26 -17.79 -7.35 -1.46
N PRO A 27 -16.49 -7.68 -1.32
CA PRO A 27 -16.00 -9.01 -1.67
C PRO A 27 -16.51 -10.08 -0.70
N PRO A 28 -16.58 -11.35 -1.14
CA PRO A 28 -16.76 -12.49 -0.25
C PRO A 28 -15.75 -12.46 0.91
N GLU A 29 -16.20 -12.88 2.09
CA GLU A 29 -15.41 -12.78 3.32
C GLU A 29 -14.09 -13.53 3.22
N GLU A 30 -14.04 -14.66 2.50
CA GLU A 30 -12.84 -15.48 2.31
C GLU A 30 -11.77 -14.81 1.44
N LEU A 31 -12.14 -13.77 0.69
CA LEU A 31 -11.23 -13.02 -0.18
C LEU A 31 -10.57 -11.83 0.52
N ARG A 32 -11.13 -11.35 1.64
CA ARG A 32 -10.65 -10.13 2.33
C ARG A 32 -9.17 -10.21 2.69
N ASP A 33 -8.72 -11.35 3.22
CA ASP A 33 -7.33 -11.57 3.67
C ASP A 33 -6.50 -12.42 2.68
N LEU A 34 -7.03 -12.70 1.48
CA LEU A 34 -6.45 -13.71 0.58
C LEU A 34 -5.01 -13.38 0.19
N VAL A 35 -4.74 -12.11 -0.12
CA VAL A 35 -3.41 -11.66 -0.55
C VAL A 35 -2.40 -11.85 0.57
N MET A 36 -2.71 -11.38 1.78
CA MET A 36 -1.89 -11.59 2.97
C MET A 36 -1.68 -13.08 3.27
N ARG A 37 -2.74 -13.88 3.26
CA ARG A 37 -2.71 -15.29 3.69
C ARG A 37 -2.10 -16.24 2.65
N ARG A 38 -2.21 -15.96 1.35
CA ARG A 38 -1.79 -16.89 0.28
C ARG A 38 -0.70 -16.33 -0.63
N CYS A 39 -0.69 -15.03 -0.91
CA CYS A 39 0.26 -14.45 -1.85
C CYS A 39 1.57 -14.05 -1.16
N VAL A 40 1.51 -13.40 -0.01
CA VAL A 40 2.71 -12.96 0.74
C VAL A 40 3.66 -14.13 1.05
N PRO A 41 3.21 -15.31 1.54
CA PRO A 41 4.10 -16.44 1.78
C PRO A 41 4.80 -16.95 0.49
N ARG A 42 4.13 -16.88 -0.66
CA ARG A 42 4.71 -17.28 -1.95
C ARG A 42 5.79 -16.32 -2.40
N PHE A 43 5.59 -15.02 -2.20
CA PHE A 43 6.64 -14.02 -2.46
C PHE A 43 7.84 -14.25 -1.53
N ALA A 44 7.60 -14.48 -0.24
CA ALA A 44 8.65 -14.80 0.72
C ALA A 44 9.46 -16.04 0.31
N GLU A 45 8.80 -17.11 -0.15
CA GLU A 45 9.46 -18.33 -0.64
C GLU A 45 10.34 -18.07 -1.87
N VAL A 46 9.87 -17.27 -2.82
CA VAL A 46 10.65 -16.90 -4.01
C VAL A 46 11.85 -16.04 -3.61
N LEU A 47 11.65 -15.04 -2.74
CA LEU A 47 12.71 -14.15 -2.27
C LEU A 47 13.79 -14.91 -1.49
N ALA A 48 13.39 -15.82 -0.61
CA ALA A 48 14.31 -16.68 0.15
C ALA A 48 15.15 -17.57 -0.77
N ARG A 49 14.53 -18.22 -1.78
CA ARG A 49 15.26 -19.03 -2.78
C ARG A 49 16.27 -18.23 -3.59
N ARG A 50 16.09 -16.91 -3.70
CA ARG A 50 16.99 -16.02 -4.43
C ARG A 50 17.96 -15.25 -3.53
N GLY A 51 17.84 -15.37 -2.21
CA GLY A 51 18.64 -14.59 -1.26
C GLY A 51 18.43 -13.08 -1.39
N VAL A 52 17.21 -12.65 -1.74
CA VAL A 52 16.87 -11.24 -1.99
C VAL A 52 15.99 -10.71 -0.87
N ALA A 53 16.41 -9.63 -0.23
CA ALA A 53 15.55 -8.84 0.66
C ALA A 53 14.62 -7.94 -0.17
N ALA A 54 13.47 -7.60 0.40
CA ALA A 54 12.44 -6.81 -0.27
C ALA A 54 11.72 -5.91 0.74
N THR A 55 11.05 -4.89 0.24
CA THR A 55 10.16 -4.02 1.01
C THR A 55 8.70 -4.38 0.71
N PHE A 56 7.92 -4.70 1.73
CA PHE A 56 6.49 -4.95 1.62
C PHE A 56 5.72 -3.72 2.11
N PHE A 57 5.01 -3.04 1.21
CA PHE A 57 4.14 -1.91 1.58
C PHE A 57 2.79 -2.47 2.03
N ILE A 58 2.47 -2.28 3.32
CA ILE A 58 1.35 -2.91 4.00
C ILE A 58 0.19 -1.91 4.16
N VAL A 59 -1.02 -2.36 3.83
CA VAL A 59 -2.25 -1.66 4.16
C VAL A 59 -2.59 -1.91 5.63
N GLY A 60 -2.71 -0.84 6.42
CA GLY A 60 -2.91 -0.94 7.87
C GLY A 60 -4.15 -1.73 8.27
N ALA A 61 -5.25 -1.61 7.52
CA ALA A 61 -6.48 -2.36 7.76
C ALA A 61 -6.29 -3.89 7.77
N ASP A 62 -5.32 -4.43 7.03
CA ASP A 62 -5.06 -5.88 6.97
C ASP A 62 -4.40 -6.43 8.25
N VAL A 63 -3.84 -5.56 9.07
CA VAL A 63 -3.15 -5.89 10.32
C VAL A 63 -3.82 -5.27 11.55
N ASP A 64 -4.97 -4.64 11.34
CA ASP A 64 -5.79 -4.03 12.38
C ASP A 64 -6.79 -5.05 12.92
N VAL A 65 -6.67 -5.38 14.21
CA VAL A 65 -7.56 -6.33 14.90
C VAL A 65 -8.99 -5.82 15.03
N HIS A 66 -9.21 -4.51 14.93
CA HIS A 66 -10.54 -3.91 14.91
C HIS A 66 -11.20 -4.02 13.54
N VAL A 67 -10.43 -4.28 12.48
CA VAL A 67 -10.93 -4.45 11.11
C VAL A 67 -11.08 -5.94 10.75
N LEU A 68 -10.03 -6.75 10.92
CA LEU A 68 -10.00 -8.16 10.50
C LEU A 68 -10.01 -9.17 11.66
N GLY A 69 -10.16 -8.72 12.91
CA GLY A 69 -10.31 -9.59 14.07
C GLY A 69 -9.17 -10.60 14.21
N GLY A 70 -9.51 -11.90 14.24
CA GLY A 70 -8.52 -12.98 14.37
C GLY A 70 -7.56 -13.10 13.18
N ARG A 71 -7.96 -12.67 11.98
CA ARG A 71 -7.12 -12.75 10.77
C ARG A 71 -5.97 -11.76 10.82
N ALA A 72 -6.18 -10.57 11.40
CA ALA A 72 -5.12 -9.61 11.65
C ALA A 72 -4.00 -10.19 12.52
N ARG A 73 -4.30 -11.04 13.51
CA ARG A 73 -3.26 -11.69 14.33
C ARG A 73 -2.36 -12.62 13.50
N ALA A 74 -2.95 -13.40 12.60
CA ALA A 74 -2.19 -14.26 11.69
C ALA A 74 -1.34 -13.43 10.71
N ALA A 75 -1.90 -12.34 10.16
CA ALA A 75 -1.18 -11.41 9.31
C ALA A 75 0.04 -10.81 10.04
N ARG A 76 -0.14 -10.33 11.27
CA ARG A 76 0.94 -9.74 12.07
C ARG A 76 2.05 -10.74 12.38
N ALA A 77 1.70 -12.00 12.67
CA ALA A 77 2.69 -13.06 12.87
C ALA A 77 3.51 -13.30 11.59
N LEU A 78 2.85 -13.44 10.44
CA LEU A 78 3.50 -13.58 9.14
C LEU A 78 4.44 -12.39 8.82
N LEU A 79 3.99 -11.17 9.07
CA LEU A 79 4.83 -9.98 8.85
C LEU A 79 6.01 -9.92 9.82
N GLY A 80 5.85 -10.40 11.05
CA GLY A 80 6.96 -10.59 11.99
C GLY A 80 8.01 -11.56 11.45
N ASP A 81 7.59 -12.67 10.84
CA ASP A 81 8.50 -13.63 10.19
C ASP A 81 9.24 -12.99 9.01
N LEU A 82 8.58 -12.14 8.22
CA LEU A 82 9.25 -11.40 7.13
C LEU A 82 10.34 -10.47 7.66
N VAL A 83 10.06 -9.74 8.75
CA VAL A 83 11.03 -8.84 9.38
C VAL A 83 12.23 -9.65 9.91
N ALA A 84 11.97 -10.79 10.55
CA ALA A 84 13.03 -11.68 11.03
C ALA A 84 13.88 -12.25 9.88
N ALA A 85 13.30 -12.43 8.70
CA ALA A 85 14.00 -12.84 7.47
C ALA A 85 14.76 -11.69 6.77
N GLY A 86 14.72 -10.46 7.31
CA GLY A 86 15.46 -9.31 6.79
C GLY A 86 14.68 -8.47 5.76
N HIS A 87 13.38 -8.69 5.61
CA HIS A 87 12.53 -7.82 4.79
C HIS A 87 12.18 -6.53 5.54
N GLU A 88 11.88 -5.48 4.78
CA GLU A 88 11.35 -4.22 5.31
C GLU A 88 9.82 -4.20 5.20
N LEU A 89 9.15 -3.62 6.19
CA LEU A 89 7.73 -3.24 6.08
C LEU A 89 7.65 -1.73 5.86
N GLY A 90 7.00 -1.33 4.77
CA GLY A 90 6.67 0.05 4.43
C GLY A 90 5.20 0.35 4.67
N ASN A 91 4.86 1.63 4.83
CA ASN A 91 3.49 2.09 5.05
C ASN A 91 2.77 2.30 3.70
N HIS A 92 1.60 1.68 3.54
CA HIS A 92 0.72 1.85 2.37
C HIS A 92 -0.63 2.51 2.70
N SER A 93 -0.65 3.42 3.66
CA SER A 93 -1.83 3.98 4.35
C SER A 93 -2.63 2.94 5.13
N HIS A 94 -3.66 3.37 5.90
CA HIS A 94 -4.47 2.45 6.71
C HIS A 94 -5.61 1.86 5.90
N GLY A 95 -6.46 2.69 5.30
CA GLY A 95 -7.65 2.27 4.55
C GLY A 95 -7.44 2.09 3.05
N HIS A 96 -6.23 2.39 2.56
CA HIS A 96 -5.91 2.39 1.14
C HIS A 96 -6.85 3.27 0.28
N PRO A 97 -7.05 4.58 0.61
CA PRO A 97 -7.84 5.47 -0.21
C PRO A 97 -7.10 5.81 -1.51
N TYR A 98 -7.71 5.58 -2.67
CA TYR A 98 -7.10 5.92 -3.97
C TYR A 98 -7.04 7.43 -4.23
N GLU A 99 -7.85 8.18 -3.48
CA GLU A 99 -7.99 9.63 -3.50
C GLU A 99 -7.11 10.32 -2.47
N MET A 100 -6.07 9.64 -1.95
CA MET A 100 -5.26 10.12 -0.83
C MET A 100 -4.72 11.55 -1.02
N ALA A 101 -4.33 11.93 -2.25
CA ALA A 101 -3.84 13.28 -2.52
C ALA A 101 -4.91 14.38 -2.44
N ARG A 102 -6.20 14.02 -2.49
CA ARG A 102 -7.34 14.93 -2.36
C ARG A 102 -7.85 15.06 -0.93
N LEU A 103 -7.34 14.24 -0.01
CA LEU A 103 -7.74 14.26 1.40
C LEU A 103 -7.23 15.53 2.09
N GLY A 104 -7.97 15.97 3.11
CA GLY A 104 -7.53 17.04 4.01
C GLY A 104 -6.36 16.60 4.89
N ALA A 105 -5.65 17.55 5.48
CA ALA A 105 -4.46 17.29 6.30
C ALA A 105 -4.72 16.30 7.46
N ASP A 106 -5.87 16.43 8.14
CA ASP A 106 -6.23 15.56 9.25
C ASP A 106 -6.47 14.10 8.80
N ASP A 107 -7.11 13.92 7.65
CA ASP A 107 -7.35 12.60 7.06
C ASP A 107 -6.04 11.96 6.58
N VAL A 108 -5.17 12.72 5.93
CA VAL A 108 -3.82 12.27 5.55
C VAL A 108 -3.03 11.84 6.80
N ALA A 109 -3.05 12.65 7.85
CA ALA A 109 -2.37 12.35 9.10
C ALA A 109 -2.91 11.09 9.79
N ARG A 110 -4.24 10.89 9.74
CA ARG A 110 -4.91 9.70 10.27
C ARG A 110 -4.54 8.45 9.47
N GLU A 111 -4.60 8.49 8.15
CA GLU A 111 -4.26 7.37 7.26
C GLU A 111 -2.81 6.92 7.44
N ILE A 112 -1.86 7.85 7.38
CA ILE A 112 -0.44 7.55 7.55
C ILE A 112 -0.19 7.08 8.99
N GLY A 113 -0.73 7.80 9.97
CA GLY A 113 -0.44 7.55 11.38
C GLY A 113 -0.99 6.23 11.92
N ALA A 114 -2.20 5.83 11.51
CA ALA A 114 -2.80 4.59 11.97
C ALA A 114 -2.01 3.37 11.45
N CYS A 115 -1.61 3.37 10.18
CA CYS A 115 -0.78 2.30 9.63
C CYS A 115 0.61 2.27 10.28
N ASP A 116 1.24 3.44 10.46
CA ASP A 116 2.54 3.57 11.11
C ASP A 116 2.56 3.01 12.54
N ALA A 117 1.52 3.27 13.33
CA ALA A 117 1.39 2.71 14.67
C ALA A 117 1.36 1.17 14.66
N LEU A 118 0.54 0.58 13.78
CA LEU A 118 0.43 -0.87 13.65
C LEU A 118 1.75 -1.52 13.20
N LEU A 119 2.46 -0.90 12.26
CA LEU A 119 3.76 -1.41 11.78
C LEU A 119 4.85 -1.29 12.85
N ARG A 120 4.86 -0.22 13.67
CA ARG A 120 5.80 -0.12 14.80
C ARG A 120 5.59 -1.22 15.83
N GLU A 121 4.34 -1.59 16.11
CA GLU A 121 4.03 -2.70 17.01
C GLU A 121 4.52 -4.06 16.49
N ILE A 122 4.58 -4.26 15.17
CA ILE A 122 5.09 -5.50 14.55
C ILE A 122 6.61 -5.49 14.49
N THR A 123 7.21 -4.38 14.08
CA THR A 123 8.65 -4.29 13.77
C THR A 123 9.52 -3.89 14.96
N GLY A 124 8.93 -3.30 16.00
CA GLY A 124 9.66 -2.71 17.13
C GLY A 124 10.48 -1.46 16.77
N ARG A 125 10.35 -0.91 15.56
CA ARG A 125 11.11 0.25 15.07
C ARG A 125 10.25 1.19 14.23
N PRO A 126 10.63 2.46 14.04
CA PRO A 126 9.91 3.38 13.16
C PRO A 126 9.86 2.88 11.71
N THR A 127 8.72 3.10 11.04
CA THR A 127 8.57 2.85 9.60
C THR A 127 9.42 3.86 8.82
N ALA A 128 10.22 3.39 7.87
CA ALA A 128 11.13 4.24 7.10
C ALA A 128 10.53 4.66 5.75
N GLY A 129 9.82 3.74 5.09
CA GLY A 129 9.26 3.94 3.76
C GLY A 129 7.76 4.16 3.73
N PHE A 130 7.31 5.02 2.82
CA PHE A 130 5.91 5.17 2.45
C PHE A 130 5.72 4.99 0.95
N ARG A 131 4.57 4.43 0.56
CA ARG A 131 4.06 4.47 -0.81
C ARG A 131 2.58 4.77 -0.75
N ALA A 132 2.12 5.69 -1.58
CA ALA A 132 0.73 6.06 -1.67
C ALA A 132 -0.07 5.05 -2.50
N PRO A 133 -1.31 4.72 -2.09
CA PRO A 133 -2.27 4.05 -2.94
C PRO A 133 -2.37 4.70 -4.33
N GLY A 134 -2.29 3.90 -5.39
CA GLY A 134 -2.47 4.38 -6.76
C GLY A 134 -1.36 5.29 -7.31
N TYR A 135 -0.19 5.36 -6.63
CA TYR A 135 0.93 6.26 -6.97
C TYR A 135 0.52 7.73 -6.98
N ASP A 136 -0.36 8.10 -6.06
CA ASP A 136 -0.85 9.45 -5.90
C ASP A 136 0.02 10.27 -4.93
N LEU A 137 0.07 11.60 -5.07
CA LEU A 137 0.92 12.44 -4.26
C LEU A 137 0.34 13.85 -4.08
N SER A 138 0.50 14.40 -2.88
CA SER A 138 0.19 15.81 -2.60
C SER A 138 1.25 16.43 -1.69
N THR A 139 1.34 17.76 -1.73
CA THR A 139 2.21 18.51 -0.81
C THR A 139 1.83 18.27 0.66
N THR A 140 0.55 18.10 0.96
CA THR A 140 0.05 17.73 2.28
C THR A 140 0.59 16.38 2.74
N MET A 141 0.59 15.38 1.86
CA MET A 141 1.16 14.06 2.16
C MET A 141 2.66 14.15 2.41
N LEU A 142 3.40 14.81 1.52
CA LEU A 142 4.86 14.98 1.68
C LEU A 142 5.21 15.72 2.99
N ALA A 143 4.46 16.77 3.33
CA ALA A 143 4.65 17.50 4.58
C ALA A 143 4.41 16.60 5.80
N GLU A 144 3.37 15.77 5.78
CA GLU A 144 3.07 14.84 6.87
C GLU A 144 4.13 13.73 7.01
N LEU A 145 4.60 13.17 5.89
CA LEU A 145 5.70 12.19 5.88
C LEU A 145 6.98 12.79 6.45
N ALA A 146 7.34 14.00 6.03
CA ALA A 146 8.49 14.73 6.56
C ALA A 146 8.34 15.01 8.07
N ARG A 147 7.16 15.45 8.52
CA ARG A 147 6.86 15.71 9.94
C ARG A 147 7.02 14.47 10.81
N ARG A 148 6.68 13.29 10.27
CA ARG A 148 6.80 11.99 10.97
C ARG A 148 8.19 11.37 10.87
N GLY A 149 9.08 11.94 10.08
CA GLY A 149 10.45 11.45 9.91
C GLY A 149 10.55 10.21 9.02
N TYR A 150 9.66 10.06 8.03
CA TYR A 150 9.85 9.05 6.99
C TYR A 150 11.15 9.34 6.22
N ALA A 151 11.92 8.28 5.98
CA ALA A 151 13.20 8.39 5.29
C ALA A 151 13.02 8.52 3.77
N TYR A 152 11.96 7.92 3.21
CA TYR A 152 11.67 7.98 1.79
C TYR A 152 10.17 7.81 1.48
N ASP A 153 9.79 8.35 0.33
CA ASP A 153 8.54 8.09 -0.40
C ASP A 153 8.87 7.34 -1.70
N SER A 154 8.02 6.39 -2.08
CA SER A 154 8.14 5.63 -3.33
C SER A 154 6.86 5.71 -4.18
N SER A 155 6.24 6.89 -4.20
CA SER A 155 4.96 7.15 -4.88
C SER A 155 5.14 7.87 -6.22
N ILE A 156 6.24 8.62 -6.40
CA ILE A 156 6.55 9.29 -7.68
C ILE A 156 6.72 8.23 -8.76
N PHE A 157 5.83 8.24 -9.75
CA PHE A 157 5.82 7.28 -10.84
C PHE A 157 5.91 8.01 -12.19
N PRO A 158 7.12 8.32 -12.71
CA PRO A 158 7.31 9.16 -13.89
C PRO A 158 7.00 8.38 -15.19
N ALA A 159 5.75 7.98 -15.38
CA ALA A 159 5.28 7.16 -16.48
C ALA A 159 4.13 7.85 -17.23
N PRO A 160 4.42 8.82 -18.12
CA PRO A 160 3.39 9.58 -18.84
C PRO A 160 2.40 8.69 -19.60
N GLY A 161 2.87 7.59 -20.19
CA GLY A 161 2.01 6.64 -20.90
C GLY A 161 0.99 5.94 -19.99
N TYR A 162 1.35 5.64 -18.74
CA TYR A 162 0.43 5.09 -17.75
C TYR A 162 -0.68 6.10 -17.41
N TYR A 163 -0.31 7.35 -17.12
CA TYR A 163 -1.29 8.39 -16.81
C TYR A 163 -2.22 8.70 -17.99
N ALA A 164 -1.70 8.68 -19.23
CA ALA A 164 -2.52 8.83 -20.43
C ALA A 164 -3.53 7.68 -20.59
N ALA A 165 -3.09 6.43 -20.40
CA ALA A 165 -3.99 5.26 -20.44
C ALA A 165 -5.05 5.30 -19.34
N LYS A 166 -4.66 5.68 -18.11
CA LYS A 166 -5.57 5.86 -16.96
C LYS A 166 -6.65 6.90 -17.28
N ALA A 167 -6.26 8.06 -17.80
CA ALA A 167 -7.18 9.11 -18.21
C ALA A 167 -8.17 8.64 -19.30
N ALA A 168 -7.68 7.89 -20.30
CA ALA A 168 -8.52 7.36 -21.36
C ALA A 168 -9.58 6.36 -20.85
N VAL A 169 -9.18 5.45 -19.95
CA VAL A 169 -10.11 4.49 -19.33
C VAL A 169 -11.16 5.21 -18.48
N MET A 170 -10.74 6.19 -17.67
CA MET A 170 -11.66 6.99 -16.85
C MET A 170 -12.68 7.75 -17.72
N ALA A 171 -12.24 8.34 -18.84
CA ALA A 171 -13.13 9.01 -19.77
C ALA A 171 -14.11 8.04 -20.44
N ALA A 172 -13.65 6.85 -20.85
CA ALA A 172 -14.50 5.83 -21.45
C ALA A 172 -15.60 5.34 -20.48
N LEU A 173 -15.27 5.12 -19.20
CA LEU A 173 -16.23 4.74 -18.17
C LEU A 173 -17.29 5.84 -17.98
N ALA A 174 -16.88 7.11 -17.94
CA ALA A 174 -17.79 8.24 -17.81
C ALA A 174 -18.78 8.34 -18.99
N VAL A 175 -18.33 8.08 -20.22
CA VAL A 175 -19.18 8.07 -21.43
C VAL A 175 -20.28 6.99 -21.35
N VAL A 176 -20.02 5.85 -20.70
CA VAL A 176 -21.01 4.77 -20.51
C VAL A 176 -21.80 4.90 -19.21
N GLY A 177 -21.72 6.05 -18.54
CA GLY A 177 -22.47 6.34 -17.30
C GLY A 177 -21.92 5.62 -16.06
N GLN A 178 -20.69 5.10 -16.10
CA GLN A 178 -20.02 4.49 -14.96
C GLN A 178 -19.00 5.45 -14.34
N THR A 179 -18.96 5.51 -13.01
CA THR A 179 -17.95 6.27 -12.28
C THR A 179 -16.76 5.37 -11.94
N SER A 180 -15.55 5.80 -12.30
CA SER A 180 -14.30 5.14 -11.88
C SER A 180 -13.93 5.53 -10.45
N GLY A 181 -13.49 4.58 -9.62
CA GLY A 181 -12.88 4.86 -8.32
C GLY A 181 -11.42 5.33 -8.40
N ALA A 182 -10.81 5.35 -9.60
CA ALA A 182 -9.45 5.82 -9.79
C ALA A 182 -9.36 7.35 -9.76
N VAL A 183 -8.27 7.88 -9.21
CA VAL A 183 -8.00 9.32 -9.13
C VAL A 183 -6.84 9.73 -10.04
N MET A 184 -7.00 10.86 -10.74
CA MET A 184 -5.91 11.55 -11.44
C MET A 184 -5.44 12.73 -10.59
N THR A 185 -4.13 12.89 -10.52
CA THR A 185 -3.42 14.02 -9.92
C THR A 185 -2.37 14.58 -10.87
N ASP A 186 -1.74 15.68 -10.46
CA ASP A 186 -0.64 16.30 -11.18
C ASP A 186 0.63 15.48 -10.88
N PRO A 187 1.18 14.73 -11.87
CA PRO A 187 2.30 13.82 -11.66
C PRO A 187 3.64 14.51 -11.39
#